data_AF-A0A6I5CLK2-F1
#
_entry.id   AF-A0A6I5CLK2-F1
#
_cell.length_a   1.000
_cell.length_b   1.000
_cell.length_c   1.000
_cell.angle_alpha   90.00
_cell.angle_beta   90.00
_cell.angle_gamma   90.00
#
_symmetry.space_group_name_H-M   'P 1'
#
loop_
_entity.id
_entity.type
_entity.pdbx_description
1 polymer ?
#
loop_
_entity_poly.entity_id
_entity_poly.type
_entity_poly.pdbx_seq_one_letter_code
_entity_poly.pdbx_strand_id
1 'polypeptide(L)' 'MSTTTVTVVRPGALTTVQDTGRRGHAHLGVPRSGALDAPAARLANRLLGNGPG' A
#
# COMPACT_ATOMS: atom_id res chain seq x y z
N MET A 1 -2.62 5.42 24.64
CA MET A 1 -1.95 4.82 23.47
C MET A 1 -0.90 5.79 22.99
N SER A 2 0.35 5.35 22.78
CA SER A 2 1.37 6.20 22.16
C SER A 2 1.22 6.12 20.65
N THR A 3 1.00 7.25 19.99
CA THR A 3 0.91 7.32 18.53
C THR A 3 2.33 7.34 17.96
N THR A 4 2.70 6.29 17.22
CA THR A 4 3.96 6.29 16.46
C THR A 4 3.70 6.93 15.11
N THR A 5 4.54 7.88 14.71
CA THR A 5 4.42 8.61 13.43
C THR A 5 5.71 8.52 12.63
N VAL A 6 5.60 8.76 11.31
CA VAL A 6 6.73 8.86 10.40
C VAL A 6 6.69 10.23 9.72
N THR A 7 7.82 10.94 9.72
CA THR A 7 7.95 12.26 9.09
C THR A 7 8.72 12.14 7.77
N VAL A 8 8.15 12.65 6.67
CA VAL A 8 8.81 12.69 5.37
C VAL A 8 9.78 13.88 5.34
N VAL A 9 11.08 13.61 5.45
CA VAL A 9 12.11 14.66 5.38
C VAL A 9 12.52 15.02 3.95
N ARG A 10 12.28 14.11 2.99
CA ARG A 10 12.56 14.28 1.56
C ARG A 10 11.70 13.31 0.74
N PRO A 11 10.82 13.79 -0.15
CA PRO A 11 10.01 12.91 -0.99
C PRO A 11 10.81 12.33 -2.18
N GLY A 12 10.39 11.17 -2.67
CA GLY A 12 10.79 10.65 -3.98
C GLY A 12 9.89 11.19 -5.11
N ALA A 13 10.16 10.80 -6.35
CA ALA A 13 9.40 11.28 -7.51
C ALA A 13 7.90 10.95 -7.44
N LEU A 14 7.54 9.79 -6.89
CA LEU A 14 6.15 9.33 -6.77
C LEU A 14 6.01 8.33 -5.61
N THR A 15 6.24 8.79 -4.38
CA THR A 15 6.04 7.95 -3.18
C THR A 15 4.57 7.95 -2.78
N THR A 16 3.91 6.80 -2.89
CA THR A 16 2.49 6.65 -2.54
C THR A 16 2.29 5.59 -1.46
N VAL A 17 1.30 5.77 -0.59
CA VAL A 17 0.79 4.71 0.27
C VAL A 17 -0.08 3.77 -0.57
N GLN A 18 0.19 2.47 -0.52
CA GLN A 18 -0.55 1.46 -1.29
C GLN A 18 -0.95 0.29 -0.41
N ASP A 19 -2.13 -0.26 -0.69
CA ASP A 19 -2.69 -1.48 -0.08
C ASP A 19 -2.92 -2.55 -1.18
N THR A 20 -3.81 -3.51 -0.96
CA THR A 20 -4.16 -4.55 -1.95
C THR A 20 -5.17 -4.13 -3.01
N GLY A 21 -5.63 -2.87 -2.96
CA GLY A 21 -6.40 -2.21 -4.01
C GLY A 21 -7.91 -2.13 -3.75
N ARG A 22 -8.68 -1.96 -4.83
CA ARG A 22 -10.13 -1.70 -4.86
C ARG A 22 -10.80 -2.56 -5.95
N ARG A 23 -10.87 -3.87 -5.71
CA ARG A 23 -11.51 -4.81 -6.65
C ARG A 23 -13.05 -4.67 -6.61
N GLY A 24 -13.74 -5.13 -7.65
CA GLY A 24 -15.22 -5.15 -7.73
C GLY A 24 -15.88 -3.84 -8.21
N HIS A 25 -15.15 -2.73 -8.25
CA HIS A 25 -15.72 -1.39 -8.54
C HIS A 25 -15.46 -0.91 -9.97
N ALA A 26 -14.94 -1.76 -10.85
CA ALA A 26 -14.60 -1.39 -12.23
C ALA A 26 -15.83 -0.90 -13.03
N HIS A 27 -17.03 -1.42 -12.73
CA HIS A 27 -18.29 -0.99 -13.34
C HIS A 27 -18.66 0.46 -13.03
N LEU A 28 -18.05 1.06 -12.00
CA LEU A 28 -18.19 2.47 -11.63
C LEU A 28 -17.01 3.32 -12.15
N GLY A 29 -16.11 2.74 -12.96
CA GLY A 29 -14.89 3.41 -13.42
C GLY A 29 -13.77 3.50 -12.39
N VAL A 30 -13.88 2.80 -11.24
CA VAL A 30 -12.83 2.81 -10.21
C VAL A 30 -11.71 1.83 -10.61
N PRO A 31 -10.45 2.28 -10.74
CA PRO A 31 -9.35 1.41 -11.07
C PRO A 31 -8.99 0.49 -9.90
N ARG A 32 -8.32 -0.64 -10.19
CA ARG A 32 -7.94 -1.59 -9.13
C ARG A 32 -7.00 -1.00 -8.08
N SER A 33 -6.18 -0.01 -8.42
CA SER A 33 -5.14 0.56 -7.54
C SER A 33 -4.23 -0.52 -6.91
N GLY A 34 -3.60 -0.18 -5.78
CA GLY A 34 -2.73 -1.05 -5.01
C GLY A 34 -1.29 -1.03 -5.51
N ALA A 35 -0.43 -1.79 -4.82
CA ALA A 35 0.97 -1.90 -5.21
C ALA A 35 1.11 -2.42 -6.65
N LEU A 36 1.92 -1.73 -7.46
CA LEU A 36 2.23 -2.14 -8.83
C LEU A 36 2.86 -3.53 -8.88
N ASP A 37 3.80 -3.80 -7.97
CA ASP A 37 4.38 -5.13 -7.71
C ASP A 37 3.75 -5.75 -6.46
N ALA A 38 2.63 -6.44 -6.66
CA ALA A 38 1.91 -7.09 -5.56
C ALA A 38 2.70 -8.23 -4.89
N PRO A 39 3.46 -9.10 -5.59
CA PRO A 39 4.38 -10.04 -4.95
C PRO A 39 5.38 -9.37 -3.99
N ALA A 40 6.08 -8.32 -4.41
CA ALA A 40 7.07 -7.63 -3.57
C ALA A 40 6.42 -6.97 -2.34
N ALA A 41 5.29 -6.28 -2.52
CA ALA A 41 4.56 -5.66 -1.42
C ALA A 41 4.07 -6.68 -0.38
N ARG A 42 3.65 -7.86 -0.82
CA ARG A 42 3.25 -8.96 0.09
C ARG A 42 4.46 -9.54 0.84
N LEU A 43 5.60 -9.68 0.17
CA LEU A 43 6.83 -10.13 0.84
C LEU A 43 7.24 -9.16 1.95
N ALA A 44 7.28 -7.85 1.67
CA ALA A 44 7.65 -6.82 2.65
C ALA A 44 6.74 -6.84 3.88
N ASN A 45 5.42 -6.96 3.70
CA ASN A 45 4.48 -7.07 4.81
C ASN A 45 4.68 -8.35 5.63
N ARG A 46 4.87 -9.50 4.98
CA ARG A 46 5.11 -10.77 5.69
C ARG A 46 6.39 -10.75 6.51
N LEU A 47 7.45 -10.10 6.04
CA LEU A 47 8.70 -9.95 6.79
C LEU A 47 8.51 -9.20 8.12
N LEU A 48 7.49 -8.34 8.21
CA LEU A 48 7.13 -7.59 9.41
C LEU A 48 6.03 -8.26 10.24
N GLY A 49 5.58 -9.46 9.85
CA GLY A 49 4.46 -10.14 10.49
C GLY A 49 3.10 -9.49 10.21
N ASN A 50 3.01 -8.56 9.25
CA ASN A 50 1.75 -7.98 8.84
C ASN A 50 0.94 -9.00 8.04
N GLY A 51 -0.38 -9.02 8.24
CA GLY A 51 -1.30 -9.88 7.49
C GLY A 51 -1.32 -9.58 5.98
N PRO A 52 -2.06 -10.38 5.19
CA PRO A 52 -2.36 -10.04 3.80
C PRO A 52 -3.29 -8.82 3.83
N GLY A 53 -2.69 -7.62 3.79
CA GLY A 53 -3.42 -6.35 3.89
C GLY A 53 -4.39 -6.08 2.76
#